data_AF-A0AAE0JIG6-F1
#
_entry.id   AF-A0AAE0JIG6-F1
#
_cell.length_a   1.000
_cell.length_b   1.000
_cell.length_c   1.000
_cell.angle_alpha   90.00
_cell.angle_beta   90.00
_cell.angle_gamma   90.00
#
_symmetry.space_group_name_H-M   'P 1'
#
loop_
_entity.id
_entity.type
_entity.pdbx_description
1 polymer ?
#
loop_
_entity_poly.entity_id
_entity_poly.type
_entity_poly.pdbx_seq_one_letter_code
_entity_poly.pdbx_strand_id
1 'polypeptide(L)'
;MFVYIQSPLVMSWQGHAGVSDWGIPNAYFFSKVDLSRYPVWGSTFAIAVTSQLATQDGNILFMLPSFHFHIFSLSSLEVSQGKYPIMKTTSNLILLWGTFLLSHSSAFVIENTYQHPLIVDDSSISPLQISTSSDANNAPSYRKNLLSLHKSLIEIPSISRTEQEVGKFLLDYLRNNLGYVAKAQFLESDKKASHGDDDDHSQGRFNVLAWPSSHNLSSPRVLVTSHIDVVPPFIPYHISTSEGSDEVTSDAFISGRGSVDAKASVAAQIVAVEELIRAKEVDPADLMLLFVVGEEISGDGMKTFSTVYNDEEKNKKEELPRFKAAIYGEPTENKLSCGHKGMTGGVLKAQGIAGHSGYPWLFKSATEILVKALAKIVSADLGSSERYGNTTVNIGTIAGGVAANVIPKEAQAKLAIRVAAGNQATGADIVRKAVDKILKETDEEAFTMEWTGGYGPVECNCDVDGFETMVASYGTDVPNFEGDYVSYLYGPGSILVAHGDDEGLKVSDLETAVEGYKTLIKHALAA
;
A
#
# COMPACT_ATOMS: atom_id res chain seq x y z
N MET A 1 -46.04 -57.24 -10.69
CA MET A 1 -45.66 -58.49 -10.00
C MET A 1 -44.48 -58.15 -9.08
N PHE A 2 -44.71 -58.29 -7.78
CA PHE A 2 -43.84 -58.40 -6.57
C PHE A 2 -42.30 -58.43 -6.75
N VAL A 3 -41.41 -58.07 -5.81
CA VAL A 3 -41.38 -57.43 -4.47
C VAL A 3 -39.88 -57.15 -4.12
N TYR A 4 -39.66 -56.21 -3.20
CA TYR A 4 -38.43 -55.81 -2.48
C TYR A 4 -37.61 -56.93 -1.81
N ILE A 5 -36.33 -56.66 -1.45
CA ILE A 5 -35.82 -56.55 -0.04
C ILE A 5 -34.32 -56.15 -0.01
N GLN A 6 -34.01 -55.25 0.93
CA GLN A 6 -32.71 -54.72 1.36
C GLN A 6 -32.01 -55.56 2.45
N SER A 7 -30.75 -55.21 2.73
CA SER A 7 -30.12 -55.03 4.07
C SER A 7 -28.94 -55.97 4.45
N PRO A 8 -28.11 -55.63 5.48
CA PRO A 8 -26.65 -55.50 5.35
C PRO A 8 -25.92 -56.42 6.35
N LEU A 9 -24.59 -56.38 6.40
CA LEU A 9 -23.82 -57.01 7.49
C LEU A 9 -22.79 -56.03 8.05
N VAL A 10 -23.08 -55.61 9.28
CA VAL A 10 -22.13 -55.06 10.26
C VAL A 10 -21.60 -56.24 11.07
N MET A 11 -20.30 -56.27 11.34
CA MET A 11 -19.73 -57.06 12.45
C MET A 11 -18.81 -56.15 13.29
N SER A 12 -18.95 -56.31 14.61
CA SER A 12 -18.45 -55.48 15.69
C SER A 12 -17.36 -56.18 16.51
N TRP A 13 -16.53 -55.40 17.24
CA TRP A 13 -16.12 -55.52 18.67
C TRP A 13 -14.84 -54.68 18.95
N GLN A 14 -14.87 -53.59 19.74
CA GLN A 14 -14.80 -53.39 21.21
C GLN A 14 -13.40 -53.55 21.88
N GLY A 15 -12.91 -52.47 22.54
CA GLY A 15 -11.74 -52.53 23.45
C GLY A 15 -11.11 -51.20 23.95
N HIS A 16 -11.82 -50.45 24.82
CA HIS A 16 -11.37 -49.62 25.98
C HIS A 16 -10.18 -48.60 25.94
N ALA A 17 -10.58 -47.33 26.16
CA ALA A 17 -10.15 -46.33 27.16
C ALA A 17 -8.69 -45.77 27.24
N GLY A 18 -8.59 -44.44 27.08
CA GLY A 18 -7.50 -43.59 27.57
C GLY A 18 -7.72 -42.11 27.16
N VAL A 19 -7.93 -41.23 28.15
CA VAL A 19 -8.18 -39.78 27.99
C VAL A 19 -6.86 -39.00 28.11
N SER A 20 -6.54 -38.10 27.17
CA SER A 20 -6.30 -36.66 27.41
C SER A 20 -5.62 -35.93 26.23
N ASP A 21 -6.22 -34.79 25.88
CA ASP A 21 -5.71 -33.50 25.37
C ASP A 21 -4.79 -33.31 24.14
N TRP A 22 -5.16 -32.26 23.39
CA TRP A 22 -4.45 -31.47 22.36
C TRP A 22 -4.33 -32.00 20.92
N GLY A 23 -4.71 -31.16 19.94
CA GLY A 23 -4.07 -31.11 18.62
C GLY A 23 -4.96 -31.23 17.37
N ILE A 24 -5.21 -30.09 16.73
CA ILE A 24 -5.17 -29.80 15.27
C ILE A 24 -5.23 -31.01 14.30
N PRO A 25 -6.15 -31.07 13.31
CA PRO A 25 -6.09 -32.09 12.28
C PRO A 25 -5.19 -31.68 11.09
N ASN A 26 -4.30 -32.62 10.78
CA ASN A 26 -3.73 -32.97 9.47
C ASN A 26 -2.47 -32.23 8.97
N ALA A 27 -1.33 -32.61 9.53
CA ALA A 27 -0.05 -32.61 8.82
C ALA A 27 0.13 -33.95 8.09
N TYR A 28 0.33 -33.90 6.77
CA TYR A 28 0.74 -35.05 5.96
C TYR A 28 2.22 -35.37 6.22
N PHE A 29 2.53 -36.64 6.45
CA PHE A 29 3.88 -37.18 6.58
C PHE A 29 4.70 -36.94 5.29
N PHE A 30 5.80 -36.21 5.39
CA PHE A 30 6.90 -36.26 4.42
C PHE A 30 7.79 -37.48 4.73
N SER A 31 7.98 -38.36 3.76
CA SER A 31 9.06 -39.34 3.82
C SER A 31 10.39 -38.65 3.45
N LYS A 32 11.42 -38.87 4.28
CA LYS A 32 12.78 -38.36 4.04
C LYS A 32 13.37 -39.00 2.78
N VAL A 33 13.77 -38.19 1.81
CA VAL A 33 14.68 -38.60 0.74
C VAL A 33 16.11 -38.45 1.25
N ASP A 34 16.86 -39.54 1.23
CA ASP A 34 18.29 -39.56 1.53
C ASP A 34 19.07 -39.00 0.32
N LEU A 35 19.61 -37.79 0.48
CA LEU A 35 20.38 -37.07 -0.55
C LEU A 35 21.90 -37.35 -0.46
N SER A 36 22.35 -38.32 0.33
CA SER A 36 23.78 -38.62 0.53
C SER A 36 24.49 -39.31 -0.66
N ARG A 37 23.83 -39.47 -1.82
CA ARG A 37 24.39 -40.19 -2.98
C ARG A 37 24.48 -39.39 -4.28
N TYR A 38 24.29 -38.08 -4.27
CA TYR A 38 24.35 -37.25 -5.49
C TYR A 38 25.41 -36.13 -5.38
N PRO A 39 26.40 -36.05 -6.29
CA PRO A 39 27.33 -34.93 -6.33
C PRO A 39 26.61 -33.67 -6.85
N VAL A 40 26.70 -32.58 -6.08
CA VAL A 40 26.05 -31.29 -6.36
C VAL A 40 26.96 -30.44 -7.24
N TRP A 41 26.54 -30.13 -8.46
CA TRP A 41 26.90 -28.92 -9.20
C TRP A 41 25.64 -28.38 -9.88
N GLY A 42 25.24 -27.17 -9.49
CA GLY A 42 24.53 -26.17 -10.31
C GLY A 42 23.20 -26.54 -11.00
N SER A 43 22.16 -25.79 -10.63
CA SER A 43 21.02 -25.32 -11.44
C SER A 43 19.84 -26.25 -11.79
N THR A 44 18.66 -25.80 -11.31
CA THR A 44 17.30 -25.88 -11.88
C THR A 44 16.57 -27.24 -11.89
N PHE A 45 15.56 -27.39 -11.01
CA PHE A 45 14.58 -28.48 -11.08
C PHE A 45 13.38 -28.08 -11.95
N ALA A 46 13.10 -28.85 -13.02
CA ALA A 46 11.84 -28.82 -13.73
C ALA A 46 11.02 -30.07 -13.36
N ILE A 47 9.80 -29.89 -12.86
CA ILE A 47 8.85 -30.99 -12.60
C ILE A 47 8.10 -31.27 -13.91
N ALA A 48 8.36 -32.42 -14.54
CA ALA A 48 7.56 -32.91 -15.67
C ALA A 48 6.47 -33.86 -15.16
N VAL A 49 5.20 -33.52 -15.39
CA VAL A 49 4.06 -34.42 -15.17
C VAL A 49 3.78 -35.17 -16.47
N THR A 50 4.05 -36.48 -16.51
CA THR A 50 3.65 -37.35 -17.62
C THR A 50 2.35 -38.06 -17.29
N SER A 51 1.33 -37.93 -18.13
CA SER A 51 0.12 -38.75 -18.08
C SER A 51 0.37 -40.10 -18.77
N GLN A 52 0.03 -41.21 -18.11
CA GLN A 52 0.06 -42.55 -18.70
C GLN A 52 -1.32 -42.92 -19.25
N LEU A 53 -1.37 -43.36 -20.51
CA LEU A 53 -2.54 -44.03 -21.10
C LEU A 53 -2.20 -45.51 -21.25
N ALA A 54 -2.88 -46.37 -20.50
CA ALA A 54 -2.77 -47.82 -20.63
C ALA A 54 -3.68 -48.31 -21.77
N THR A 55 -3.14 -49.13 -22.67
CA THR A 55 -3.94 -49.90 -23.65
C THR A 55 -3.95 -51.37 -23.26
N GLN A 56 -5.00 -52.09 -23.65
CA GLN A 56 -5.40 -53.40 -23.11
C GLN A 56 -4.44 -54.57 -23.38
N ASP A 57 -3.35 -54.38 -24.14
CA ASP A 57 -2.42 -55.45 -24.53
C ASP A 57 -0.97 -55.24 -24.03
N GLY A 58 -0.79 -54.58 -22.89
CA GLY A 58 0.43 -54.69 -22.08
C GLY A 58 1.74 -54.13 -22.65
N ASN A 59 1.72 -53.41 -23.78
CA ASN A 59 2.89 -52.73 -24.33
C ASN A 59 2.90 -51.23 -23.98
N ILE A 60 3.99 -50.76 -23.37
CA ILE A 60 4.22 -49.34 -23.04
C ILE A 60 4.77 -48.61 -24.28
N LEU A 61 4.03 -47.64 -24.81
CA LEU A 61 4.49 -46.76 -25.88
C LEU A 61 4.96 -45.42 -25.26
N PHE A 62 6.24 -45.10 -25.37
CA PHE A 62 6.75 -43.78 -25.01
C PHE A 62 6.54 -42.81 -26.18
N MET A 63 5.68 -41.81 -26.02
CA MET A 63 5.70 -40.62 -26.89
C MET A 63 6.70 -39.62 -26.32
N LEU A 64 7.78 -39.37 -27.06
CA LEU A 64 8.66 -38.22 -26.80
C LEU A 64 8.01 -36.95 -27.38
N PRO A 65 7.90 -35.85 -26.63
CA PRO A 65 7.53 -34.57 -27.20
C PRO A 65 8.69 -34.01 -28.03
N SER A 66 8.41 -33.67 -29.29
CA SER A 66 9.33 -32.96 -30.17
C SER A 66 9.47 -31.51 -29.68
N PHE A 67 10.59 -31.17 -29.03
CA PHE A 67 10.96 -29.79 -28.75
C PHE A 67 11.67 -29.17 -29.96
N HIS A 68 11.08 -28.15 -30.57
CA HIS A 68 11.79 -27.25 -31.49
C HIS A 68 12.46 -26.15 -30.66
N PHE A 69 13.80 -26.16 -30.63
CA PHE A 69 14.61 -25.06 -30.09
C PHE A 69 15.03 -24.14 -31.25
N HIS A 70 14.66 -22.86 -31.21
CA HIS A 70 15.35 -21.82 -31.96
C HIS A 70 16.56 -21.36 -31.16
N ILE A 71 17.76 -21.75 -31.59
CA ILE A 71 19.02 -21.19 -31.12
C ILE A 71 19.37 -20.02 -32.05
N PHE A 72 19.36 -18.79 -31.54
CA PHE A 72 20.06 -17.68 -32.19
C PHE A 72 21.55 -17.81 -31.88
N SER A 73 22.34 -18.20 -32.89
CA SER A 73 23.79 -18.10 -32.85
C SER A 73 24.21 -16.69 -33.27
N LEU A 74 24.70 -15.91 -32.31
CA LEU A 74 25.51 -14.72 -32.55
C LEU A 74 26.88 -15.18 -33.03
N SER A 75 27.18 -14.95 -34.31
CA SER A 75 28.54 -15.02 -34.84
C SER A 75 28.94 -13.63 -35.35
N SER A 76 29.94 -13.07 -34.66
CA SER A 76 31.03 -12.25 -35.18
C SER A 76 30.77 -11.38 -36.42
N LEU A 77 30.71 -10.07 -36.21
CA LEU A 77 30.99 -9.09 -37.25
C LEU A 77 32.08 -8.12 -36.77
N GLU A 78 33.20 -8.20 -37.47
CA GLU A 78 34.38 -7.35 -37.33
C GLU A 78 34.07 -5.88 -37.65
N VAL A 79 34.82 -5.02 -36.97
CA VAL A 79 34.89 -3.58 -37.18
C VAL A 79 35.52 -3.26 -38.55
N SER A 80 34.86 -2.43 -39.35
CA SER A 80 35.51 -1.67 -40.42
C SER A 80 34.90 -0.27 -40.52
N GLN A 81 35.78 0.73 -40.46
CA GLN A 81 35.50 2.16 -40.51
C GLN A 81 35.03 2.64 -41.89
N GLY A 82 34.16 3.67 -41.93
CA GLY A 82 34.24 4.73 -42.95
C GLY A 82 32.96 5.18 -43.65
N LYS A 83 32.61 6.46 -43.40
CA LYS A 83 32.08 7.52 -44.31
C LYS A 83 30.79 7.28 -45.14
N TYR A 84 29.79 8.15 -44.91
CA TYR A 84 28.67 8.58 -45.78
C TYR A 84 29.07 8.74 -47.28
N PRO A 85 28.17 8.63 -48.30
CA PRO A 85 26.87 9.33 -48.36
C PRO A 85 25.70 8.75 -49.22
N ILE A 86 24.49 9.33 -48.99
CA ILE A 86 23.40 9.76 -49.91
C ILE A 86 23.28 9.13 -51.33
N MET A 87 22.12 8.54 -51.65
CA MET A 87 21.23 8.79 -52.84
C MET A 87 20.13 7.70 -52.93
N LYS A 88 18.83 8.03 -52.85
CA LYS A 88 17.88 8.25 -53.99
C LYS A 88 17.93 7.15 -55.07
N THR A 89 16.88 6.32 -55.20
CA THR A 89 15.74 6.49 -56.14
C THR A 89 14.93 5.19 -56.37
N THR A 90 13.59 5.35 -56.32
CA THR A 90 12.54 4.82 -57.23
C THR A 90 12.28 3.31 -57.44
N SER A 91 11.06 2.94 -57.04
CA SER A 91 9.95 2.41 -57.87
C SER A 91 10.09 1.07 -58.62
N ASN A 92 9.16 0.15 -58.31
CA ASN A 92 8.17 -0.50 -59.20
C ASN A 92 7.75 -1.84 -58.58
N LEU A 93 6.58 -1.96 -57.94
CA LEU A 93 5.26 -2.26 -58.52
C LEU A 93 5.27 -3.45 -59.49
N ILE A 94 4.91 -4.64 -59.00
CA ILE A 94 4.25 -5.68 -59.78
C ILE A 94 3.02 -6.15 -58.99
N LEU A 95 1.86 -5.72 -59.47
CA LEU A 95 0.55 -6.27 -59.16
C LEU A 95 0.38 -7.58 -59.93
N LEU A 96 0.00 -8.65 -59.24
CA LEU A 96 -0.60 -9.83 -59.85
C LEU A 96 -1.92 -10.13 -59.13
N TRP A 97 -3.01 -9.90 -59.86
CA TRP A 97 -4.37 -10.26 -59.48
C TRP A 97 -4.55 -11.77 -59.55
N GLY A 98 -5.09 -12.35 -58.48
CA GLY A 98 -5.63 -13.70 -58.45
C GLY A 98 -6.83 -13.72 -57.51
N THR A 99 -8.03 -13.62 -58.08
CA THR A 99 -9.31 -13.76 -57.37
C THR A 99 -9.63 -15.23 -57.11
N PHE A 100 -9.93 -15.62 -55.86
CA PHE A 100 -11.04 -16.55 -55.59
C PHE A 100 -11.52 -16.43 -54.13
N LEU A 101 -12.84 -16.30 -54.02
CA LEU A 101 -13.77 -16.26 -52.87
C LEU A 101 -13.35 -16.99 -51.58
N LEU A 102 -13.59 -16.35 -50.42
CA LEU A 102 -14.43 -16.90 -49.32
C LEU A 102 -14.56 -15.93 -48.12
N SER A 103 -15.83 -15.79 -47.67
CA SER A 103 -16.34 -15.46 -46.33
C SER A 103 -15.79 -14.25 -45.54
N HIS A 104 -16.72 -13.36 -45.20
CA HIS A 104 -16.59 -12.34 -44.16
C HIS A 104 -16.19 -12.95 -42.81
N SER A 105 -15.15 -12.40 -42.21
CA SER A 105 -15.02 -12.25 -40.76
C SER A 105 -14.12 -11.05 -40.52
N SER A 106 -14.75 -9.89 -40.29
CA SER A 106 -14.07 -8.69 -39.83
C SER A 106 -13.55 -8.98 -38.42
N ALA A 107 -12.31 -9.43 -38.30
CA ALA A 107 -11.59 -9.40 -37.04
C ALA A 107 -11.30 -7.92 -36.73
N PHE A 108 -12.15 -7.32 -35.89
CA PHE A 108 -11.75 -6.14 -35.13
C PHE A 108 -10.60 -6.57 -34.22
N VAL A 109 -9.38 -6.24 -34.61
CA VAL A 109 -8.26 -6.22 -33.67
C VAL A 109 -8.52 -5.03 -32.75
N ILE A 110 -9.03 -5.30 -31.55
CA ILE A 110 -8.92 -4.34 -30.46
C ILE A 110 -7.44 -4.38 -30.06
N GLU A 111 -6.67 -3.41 -30.54
CA GLU A 111 -5.40 -3.06 -29.89
C GLU A 111 -5.76 -2.60 -28.48
N ASN A 112 -5.66 -3.52 -27.52
CA ASN A 112 -5.52 -3.15 -26.11
C ASN A 112 -4.17 -2.43 -26.02
N THR A 113 -4.19 -1.10 -26.14
CA THR A 113 -3.16 -0.26 -25.53
C THR A 113 -3.23 -0.49 -24.03
N TYR A 114 -2.42 -1.44 -23.55
CA TYR A 114 -2.00 -1.44 -22.16
C TYR A 114 -1.37 -0.07 -21.91
N GLN A 115 -2.08 0.77 -21.16
CA GLN A 115 -1.53 2.02 -20.66
C GLN A 115 -0.49 1.67 -19.61
N HIS A 116 0.76 1.59 -20.05
CA HIS A 116 1.88 1.72 -19.14
C HIS A 116 1.82 3.13 -18.54
N PRO A 117 2.12 3.31 -17.23
CA PRO A 117 2.47 4.63 -16.73
C PRO A 117 3.56 5.20 -17.63
N LEU A 118 3.48 6.49 -17.96
CA LEU A 118 4.51 7.18 -18.73
C LEU A 118 5.87 6.88 -18.09
N ILE A 119 6.65 6.02 -18.73
CA ILE A 119 8.08 5.88 -18.44
C ILE A 119 8.65 7.22 -18.88
N VAL A 120 9.04 8.03 -17.90
CA VAL A 120 9.87 9.21 -18.15
C VAL A 120 11.17 8.67 -18.72
N ASP A 121 11.51 9.12 -19.93
CA ASP A 121 12.74 8.78 -20.64
C ASP A 121 13.95 9.10 -19.74
N ASP A 122 14.67 8.06 -19.31
CA ASP A 122 15.80 8.09 -18.37
C ASP A 122 17.09 8.63 -19.00
N SER A 123 16.97 9.62 -19.90
CA SER A 123 18.10 10.15 -20.68
C SER A 123 18.36 11.65 -20.50
N SER A 124 17.72 12.29 -19.51
CA SER A 124 18.07 13.67 -19.12
C SER A 124 18.25 13.89 -17.62
N ILE A 125 18.67 12.87 -16.87
CA ILE A 125 19.29 13.08 -15.56
C ILE A 125 20.70 13.61 -15.82
N SER A 126 20.84 14.93 -15.88
CA SER A 126 22.13 15.54 -15.64
C SER A 126 22.43 15.32 -14.15
N PRO A 127 23.47 14.55 -13.77
CA PRO A 127 23.81 14.43 -12.36
C PRO A 127 24.18 15.82 -11.84
N LEU A 128 23.38 16.34 -10.92
CA LEU A 128 23.81 17.42 -10.05
C LEU A 128 25.05 16.90 -9.31
N GLN A 129 26.23 17.37 -9.73
CA GLN A 129 27.44 17.33 -8.92
C GLN A 129 27.24 18.29 -7.73
N ILE A 130 26.47 17.84 -6.74
CA ILE A 130 26.80 18.18 -5.37
C ILE A 130 27.95 17.23 -5.04
N SER A 131 29.12 17.79 -4.75
CA SER A 131 30.31 17.02 -4.39
C SER A 131 30.03 16.20 -3.13
N THR A 132 29.61 14.95 -3.32
CA THR A 132 29.55 13.94 -2.26
C THR A 132 30.95 13.33 -2.12
N SER A 133 31.82 14.03 -1.40
CA SER A 133 32.94 13.34 -0.76
C SER A 133 32.36 12.48 0.36
N SER A 134 32.26 11.18 0.09
CA SER A 134 31.96 10.13 1.05
C SER A 134 33.10 10.04 2.08
N ASP A 135 33.07 10.91 3.08
CA ASP A 135 33.93 10.79 4.25
C ASP A 135 33.06 10.40 5.45
N ALA A 136 33.42 9.30 6.11
CA ALA A 136 32.82 8.86 7.37
C ALA A 136 32.84 9.95 8.48
N ASN A 137 33.65 11.01 8.28
CA ASN A 137 33.78 12.16 9.18
C ASN A 137 32.65 13.21 9.13
N ASN A 138 31.62 13.05 8.28
CA ASN A 138 30.58 14.07 8.04
C ASN A 138 29.18 13.72 8.56
N ALA A 139 29.05 12.75 9.48
CA ALA A 139 27.76 12.42 10.08
C ALA A 139 27.17 13.64 10.83
N PRO A 140 25.89 13.99 10.63
CA PRO A 140 25.25 15.04 11.42
C PRO A 140 25.24 14.66 12.91
N SER A 141 25.38 15.65 13.78
CA SER A 141 25.46 15.43 15.24
C SER A 141 24.25 14.69 15.82
N TYR A 142 23.10 14.77 15.14
CA TYR A 142 21.88 14.10 15.54
C TYR A 142 21.75 12.65 15.05
N ARG A 143 22.63 12.14 14.15
CA ARG A 143 22.50 10.79 13.55
C ARG A 143 22.25 9.72 14.60
N LYS A 144 23.08 9.69 15.65
CA LYS A 144 22.98 8.66 16.70
C LYS A 144 21.61 8.67 17.38
N ASN A 145 21.09 9.85 17.71
CA ASN A 145 19.79 10.00 18.37
C ASN A 145 18.65 9.66 17.41
N LEU A 146 18.74 10.10 16.15
CA LEU A 146 17.78 9.79 15.09
C LEU A 146 17.63 8.28 14.89
N LEU A 147 18.76 7.58 14.71
CA LEU A 147 18.76 6.13 14.52
C LEU A 147 18.28 5.38 15.77
N SER A 148 18.67 5.83 16.96
CA SER A 148 18.21 5.22 18.21
C SER A 148 16.69 5.36 18.38
N LEU A 149 16.14 6.55 18.15
CA LEU A 149 14.70 6.79 18.25
C LEU A 149 13.93 6.00 17.20
N HIS A 150 14.38 6.05 15.94
CA HIS A 150 13.77 5.30 14.84
C HIS A 150 13.73 3.80 15.13
N LYS A 151 14.86 3.22 15.56
CA LYS A 151 14.95 1.82 15.98
C LYS A 151 13.96 1.50 17.10
N SER A 152 13.93 2.29 18.17
CA SER A 152 13.03 2.04 19.30
C SER A 152 11.54 2.09 18.91
N LEU A 153 11.17 2.97 17.98
CA LEU A 153 9.80 3.02 17.46
C LEU A 153 9.45 1.74 16.69
N ILE A 154 10.36 1.24 15.85
CA ILE A 154 10.11 0.06 15.00
C ILE A 154 10.13 -1.24 15.79
N GLU A 155 11.01 -1.37 16.80
CA GLU A 155 11.09 -2.56 17.64
C GLU A 155 9.82 -2.80 18.47
N ILE A 156 8.97 -1.79 18.64
CA ILE A 156 7.66 -1.92 19.29
C ILE A 156 6.59 -2.21 18.23
N PRO A 157 5.97 -3.42 18.24
CA PRO A 157 4.87 -3.74 17.35
C PRO A 157 3.69 -2.80 17.60
N SER A 158 3.18 -2.19 16.55
CA SER A 158 2.07 -1.24 16.61
C SER A 158 1.13 -1.43 15.43
N ILE A 159 0.80 -2.69 15.12
CA ILE A 159 -0.20 -2.98 14.08
C ILE A 159 -1.47 -2.19 14.41
N SER A 160 -2.15 -1.63 13.42
CA SER A 160 -3.34 -0.81 13.67
C SER A 160 -4.31 -1.53 14.62
N ARG A 161 -4.77 -0.80 15.64
CA ARG A 161 -5.51 -1.24 16.84
C ARG A 161 -4.68 -1.82 17.99
N THR A 162 -3.36 -1.89 17.90
CA THR A 162 -2.46 -2.35 18.96
C THR A 162 -1.34 -1.33 19.26
N GLU A 163 -1.62 -0.04 19.13
CA GLU A 163 -0.63 1.04 19.16
C GLU A 163 -0.19 1.47 20.58
N GLN A 164 -0.79 0.91 21.62
CA GLN A 164 -0.67 1.43 22.98
C GLN A 164 0.77 1.50 23.48
N GLU A 165 1.57 0.46 23.24
CA GLU A 165 2.94 0.39 23.76
C GLU A 165 3.87 1.40 23.06
N VAL A 166 3.73 1.62 21.74
CA VAL A 166 4.52 2.64 21.05
C VAL A 166 4.09 4.05 21.48
N GLY A 167 2.79 4.25 21.74
CA GLY A 167 2.26 5.50 22.28
C GLY A 167 2.79 5.80 23.69
N LYS A 168 2.85 4.80 24.58
CA LYS A 168 3.44 4.93 25.92
C LYS A 168 4.92 5.26 25.83
N PHE A 169 5.67 4.52 24.99
CA PHE A 169 7.08 4.81 24.73
C PHE A 169 7.29 6.25 24.27
N LEU A 170 6.50 6.74 23.31
CA LEU A 170 6.60 8.13 22.84
C LEU A 170 6.28 9.15 23.93
N LEU A 171 5.24 8.93 24.73
CA LEU A 171 4.93 9.81 25.87
C LEU A 171 6.10 9.89 26.85
N ASP A 172 6.69 8.74 27.20
CA ASP A 172 7.82 8.68 28.12
C ASP A 172 9.07 9.31 27.52
N TYR A 173 9.36 9.05 26.24
CA TYR A 173 10.49 9.66 25.54
C TYR A 173 10.36 11.18 25.49
N LEU A 174 9.20 11.70 25.07
CA LEU A 174 8.95 13.14 24.96
C LEU A 174 9.03 13.84 26.33
N ARG A 175 8.46 13.23 27.39
CA ARG A 175 8.46 13.81 28.74
C ARG A 175 9.83 13.70 29.43
N ASN A 176 10.39 12.50 29.46
CA ASN A 176 11.54 12.19 30.32
C ASN A 176 12.87 12.49 29.63
N ASN A 177 12.94 12.33 28.30
CA ASN A 177 14.18 12.57 27.57
C ASN A 177 14.26 13.99 27.01
N LEU A 178 13.13 14.55 26.54
CA LEU A 178 13.10 15.89 25.93
C LEU A 178 12.50 16.97 26.84
N GLY A 179 11.83 16.60 27.94
CA GLY A 179 11.23 17.58 28.86
C GLY A 179 9.95 18.24 28.33
N TYR A 180 9.32 17.66 27.30
CA TYR A 180 8.11 18.20 26.69
C TYR A 180 6.90 18.00 27.59
N VAL A 181 5.91 18.90 27.45
CA VAL A 181 4.56 18.62 27.96
C VAL A 181 3.90 17.68 26.95
N ALA A 182 3.73 16.40 27.29
CA ALA A 182 3.03 15.44 26.44
C ALA A 182 1.77 14.86 27.12
N LYS A 183 0.72 14.57 26.35
CA LYS A 183 -0.58 14.05 26.82
C LYS A 183 -1.12 12.99 25.87
N ALA A 184 -1.81 11.99 26.43
CA ALA A 184 -2.60 11.04 25.66
C ALA A 184 -3.98 11.65 25.35
N GLN A 185 -4.41 11.59 24.09
CA GLN A 185 -5.79 11.91 23.69
C GLN A 185 -6.49 10.62 23.25
N PHE A 186 -7.33 10.07 24.13
CA PHE A 186 -8.07 8.83 23.87
C PHE A 186 -9.17 9.01 22.83
N LEU A 187 -9.31 8.02 21.96
CA LEU A 187 -10.34 7.95 20.91
C LEU A 187 -11.75 7.89 21.52
N GLU A 188 -12.74 8.53 20.87
CA GLU A 188 -14.12 8.56 21.37
C GLU A 188 -14.81 7.19 21.36
N SER A 189 -14.48 6.33 20.39
CA SER A 189 -14.99 4.96 20.29
C SER A 189 -14.70 4.15 21.56
N ASP A 190 -13.58 4.44 22.20
CA ASP A 190 -13.08 3.70 23.35
C ASP A 190 -13.64 4.27 24.66
N LYS A 191 -14.22 5.48 24.65
CA LYS A 191 -14.97 6.06 25.78
C LYS A 191 -16.35 5.41 25.98
N LYS A 192 -16.94 4.81 24.93
CA LYS A 192 -18.25 4.13 24.98
C LYS A 192 -18.18 2.65 25.39
N ALA A 193 -16.99 2.06 25.42
CA ALA A 193 -16.80 0.70 25.94
C ALA A 193 -16.83 0.65 27.48
N SER A 194 -16.62 1.79 28.15
CA SER A 194 -16.67 1.97 29.60
C SER A 194 -18.02 2.52 30.06
N HIS A 195 -19.03 1.64 30.09
CA HIS A 195 -20.25 1.80 30.91
C HIS A 195 -20.32 0.70 31.98
N GLY A 196 -19.19 0.49 32.67
CA GLY A 196 -19.09 -0.29 33.89
C GLY A 196 -18.14 0.43 34.84
N ASP A 197 -18.49 0.47 36.12
CA ASP A 197 -17.77 1.14 37.23
C ASP A 197 -16.40 0.50 37.56
N ASP A 198 -15.56 0.25 36.55
CA ASP A 198 -14.17 -0.14 36.74
C ASP A 198 -13.27 0.96 36.18
N ASP A 199 -12.60 1.68 37.09
CA ASP A 199 -11.57 2.72 36.87
C ASP A 199 -10.28 2.16 36.23
N ASP A 200 -10.40 1.31 35.20
CA ASP A 200 -9.26 0.80 34.44
C ASP A 200 -9.13 1.54 33.09
N HIS A 201 -8.57 2.75 33.15
CA HIS A 201 -8.15 3.51 31.98
C HIS A 201 -6.96 2.86 31.21
N SER A 202 -6.61 1.59 31.44
CA SER A 202 -5.40 0.96 30.90
C SER A 202 -5.50 0.40 29.47
N GLN A 203 -6.65 0.45 28.79
CA GLN A 203 -6.89 -0.33 27.55
C GLN A 203 -7.38 0.45 26.31
N GLY A 204 -7.45 1.79 26.35
CA GLY A 204 -7.92 2.59 25.20
C GLY A 204 -6.82 2.94 24.20
N ARG A 205 -7.15 3.05 22.91
CA ARG A 205 -6.27 3.65 21.89
C ARG A 205 -6.23 5.17 22.07
N PHE A 206 -5.07 5.78 21.82
CA PHE A 206 -4.89 7.21 22.00
C PHE A 206 -3.86 7.80 21.03
N ASN A 207 -4.06 9.06 20.68
CA ASN A 207 -3.03 9.89 20.04
C ASN A 207 -2.05 10.41 21.10
N VAL A 208 -0.81 10.68 20.69
CA VAL A 208 0.21 11.37 21.50
C VAL A 208 0.27 12.83 21.07
N LEU A 209 -0.09 13.75 21.95
CA LEU A 209 0.05 15.19 21.75
C LEU A 209 1.24 15.69 22.57
N ALA A 210 2.11 16.51 22.01
CA ALA A 210 3.22 17.09 22.75
C ALA A 210 3.54 18.53 22.35
N TRP A 211 3.89 19.33 23.35
CA TRP A 211 4.34 20.71 23.23
C TRP A 211 5.78 20.81 23.73
N PRO A 212 6.72 21.30 22.90
CA PRO A 212 8.11 21.50 23.31
C PRO A 212 8.31 22.56 24.41
N SER A 213 7.31 23.42 24.63
CA SER A 213 7.33 24.45 25.68
C SER A 213 6.84 23.93 27.03
N SER A 214 7.46 24.39 28.12
CA SER A 214 7.03 24.14 29.51
C SER A 214 5.75 24.89 29.90
N HIS A 215 5.30 25.84 29.08
CA HIS A 215 4.04 26.55 29.28
C HIS A 215 2.91 25.77 28.59
N ASN A 216 2.08 25.13 29.39
CA ASN A 216 0.84 24.47 28.96
C ASN A 216 0.01 25.51 28.17
N LEU A 217 -0.36 25.22 26.93
CA LEU A 217 -1.31 26.01 26.11
C LEU A 217 -0.75 27.31 25.48
N SER A 218 0.54 27.39 25.17
CA SER A 218 1.02 28.39 24.21
C SER A 218 0.37 28.10 22.85
N SER A 219 -0.40 29.01 22.26
CA SER A 219 -1.14 28.81 20.99
C SER A 219 -0.17 28.44 19.84
N PRO A 220 0.08 27.14 19.56
CA PRO A 220 1.04 26.75 18.55
C PRO A 220 0.51 27.13 17.17
N ARG A 221 1.44 27.56 16.30
CA ARG A 221 1.16 28.01 14.94
C ARG A 221 1.36 26.88 13.93
N VAL A 222 2.21 25.90 14.23
CA VAL A 222 2.50 24.78 13.33
C VAL A 222 2.27 23.45 14.04
N LEU A 223 1.43 22.63 13.43
CA LEU A 223 1.26 21.22 13.78
C LEU A 223 2.24 20.38 12.96
N VAL A 224 2.99 19.50 13.61
CA VAL A 224 3.83 18.50 12.96
C VAL A 224 3.28 17.14 13.33
N THR A 225 2.89 16.35 12.33
CA THR A 225 2.09 15.15 12.56
C THR A 225 2.47 13.99 11.65
N SER A 226 2.29 12.78 12.16
CA SER A 226 2.49 11.51 11.46
C SER A 226 1.76 10.40 12.23
N HIS A 227 1.53 9.23 11.63
CA HIS A 227 0.95 8.10 12.34
C HIS A 227 2.01 7.17 12.96
N ILE A 228 1.58 6.37 13.94
CA ILE A 228 2.43 5.40 14.66
C ILE A 228 1.94 3.96 14.53
N ASP A 229 0.75 3.75 13.96
CA ASP A 229 0.31 2.42 13.54
C ASP A 229 0.98 1.96 12.26
N VAL A 230 0.98 0.65 12.04
CA VAL A 230 1.54 -0.01 10.84
C VAL A 230 0.61 -1.12 10.36
N VAL A 231 0.75 -1.55 9.10
CA VAL A 231 0.11 -2.78 8.62
C VAL A 231 0.77 -4.07 9.16
N PRO A 232 0.04 -5.20 9.22
CA PRO A 232 0.65 -6.51 9.52
C PRO A 232 1.55 -7.01 8.37
N PRO A 233 2.50 -7.94 8.62
CA PRO A 233 2.94 -8.43 9.93
C PRO A 233 3.96 -7.49 10.59
N PHE A 234 4.30 -7.77 11.85
CA PHE A 234 5.49 -7.20 12.49
C PHE A 234 6.76 -7.75 11.82
N ILE A 235 7.67 -6.85 11.45
CA ILE A 235 8.99 -7.18 10.91
C ILE A 235 10.02 -6.43 11.75
N PRO A 236 10.98 -7.12 12.39
CA PRO A 236 11.91 -6.50 13.32
C PRO A 236 12.84 -5.52 12.60
N TYR A 237 13.32 -4.53 13.37
CA TYR A 237 14.31 -3.58 12.90
C TYR A 237 15.62 -4.29 12.56
N HIS A 238 16.17 -3.94 11.41
CA HIS A 238 17.53 -4.30 11.02
C HIS A 238 18.21 -3.09 10.37
N ILE A 239 19.51 -2.95 10.57
CA ILE A 239 20.34 -1.96 9.90
C ILE A 239 21.61 -2.64 9.41
N SER A 240 21.92 -2.47 8.12
CA SER A 240 23.15 -3.02 7.56
C SER A 240 24.36 -2.27 8.11
N THR A 241 25.34 -2.99 8.65
CA THR A 241 26.66 -2.44 8.96
C THR A 241 27.69 -3.00 7.97
N SER A 242 28.76 -2.25 7.71
CA SER A 242 29.88 -2.76 6.90
C SER A 242 30.60 -3.89 7.64
N GLU A 243 31.04 -4.92 6.91
CA GLU A 243 31.76 -6.05 7.50
C GLU A 243 32.96 -5.58 8.33
N GLY A 244 32.96 -5.91 9.62
CA GLY A 244 34.06 -5.60 10.54
C GLY A 244 34.02 -4.20 11.18
N SER A 245 32.95 -3.42 11.00
CA SER A 245 32.75 -2.14 11.69
C SER A 245 31.33 -2.03 12.26
N ASP A 246 31.23 -1.56 13.50
CA ASP A 246 29.94 -1.18 14.12
C ASP A 246 29.47 0.23 13.69
N GLU A 247 30.23 0.90 12.82
CA GLU A 247 29.91 2.24 12.34
C GLU A 247 28.79 2.21 11.30
N VAL A 248 27.77 3.05 11.52
CA VAL A 248 26.65 3.22 10.60
C VAL A 248 26.93 4.39 9.65
N THR A 249 27.11 4.07 8.37
CA THR A 249 27.29 5.05 7.30
C THR A 249 25.96 5.63 6.83
N SER A 250 26.01 6.73 6.06
CA SER A 250 24.81 7.30 5.41
C SER A 250 24.18 6.34 4.39
N ASP A 251 24.98 5.46 3.80
CA ASP A 251 24.51 4.45 2.84
C ASP A 251 23.98 3.17 3.49
N ALA A 252 24.06 3.05 4.82
CA ALA A 252 23.49 1.91 5.53
C ALA A 252 21.98 1.82 5.27
N PHE A 253 21.52 0.61 4.96
CA PHE A 253 20.12 0.30 4.70
C PHE A 253 19.44 -0.15 5.99
N ILE A 254 18.31 0.48 6.30
CA ILE A 254 17.42 0.14 7.40
C ILE A 254 16.25 -0.64 6.83
N SER A 255 15.82 -1.71 7.51
CA SER A 255 14.60 -2.43 7.19
C SER A 255 13.78 -2.75 8.44
N GLY A 256 12.49 -2.98 8.26
CA GLY A 256 11.55 -3.31 9.33
C GLY A 256 10.17 -2.71 9.06
N ARG A 257 9.12 -3.25 9.70
CA ARG A 257 7.75 -2.77 9.49
C ARG A 257 7.58 -1.41 10.16
N GLY A 258 7.15 -0.43 9.38
CA GLY A 258 7.09 0.98 9.79
C GLY A 258 8.43 1.69 9.73
N SER A 259 9.49 1.04 9.21
CA SER A 259 10.76 1.72 8.98
C SER A 259 10.65 2.81 7.94
N VAL A 260 9.70 2.72 7.02
CA VAL A 260 9.35 3.78 6.09
C VAL A 260 8.03 4.41 6.52
N ASP A 261 6.99 3.60 6.69
CA ASP A 261 5.59 4.05 6.78
C ASP A 261 4.98 3.87 8.18
N ALA A 262 4.90 4.89 9.03
CA ALA A 262 5.50 6.22 8.88
C ALA A 262 6.46 6.58 10.03
N LYS A 263 7.03 5.59 10.74
CA LYS A 263 7.86 5.87 11.93
C LYS A 263 9.18 6.57 11.58
N ALA A 264 9.65 6.49 10.34
CA ALA A 264 10.75 7.33 9.85
C ALA A 264 10.41 8.81 9.92
N SER A 265 9.22 9.20 9.46
CA SER A 265 8.71 10.57 9.58
C SER A 265 8.60 10.99 11.04
N VAL A 266 8.04 10.15 11.91
CA VAL A 266 7.93 10.43 13.36
C VAL A 266 9.31 10.76 13.96
N ALA A 267 10.31 9.90 13.72
CA ALA A 267 11.66 10.11 14.25
C ALA A 267 12.32 11.38 13.68
N ALA A 268 12.23 11.59 12.36
CA ALA A 268 12.82 12.75 11.70
C ALA A 268 12.15 14.07 12.12
N GLN A 269 10.83 14.09 12.31
CA GLN A 269 10.08 15.25 12.80
C GLN A 269 10.51 15.64 14.22
N ILE A 270 10.58 14.68 15.15
CA ILE A 270 11.01 14.93 16.53
C ILE A 270 12.42 15.52 16.55
N VAL A 271 13.35 14.92 15.79
CA VAL A 271 14.74 15.38 15.72
C VAL A 271 14.83 16.77 15.06
N ALA A 272 14.09 17.03 13.98
CA ALA A 272 14.07 18.33 13.32
C ALA A 272 13.63 19.46 14.27
N VAL A 273 12.56 19.23 15.05
CA VAL A 273 12.08 20.17 16.06
C VAL A 273 13.15 20.43 17.13
N GLU A 274 13.76 19.37 17.66
CA GLU A 274 14.84 19.46 18.65
C GLU A 274 16.05 20.26 18.14
N GLU A 275 16.49 20.02 16.89
CA GLU A 275 17.60 20.74 16.30
C GLU A 275 17.28 22.25 16.14
N LEU A 276 16.06 22.60 15.69
CA LEU A 276 15.64 23.99 15.55
C LEU A 276 15.57 24.72 16.89
N ILE A 277 15.01 24.08 17.91
CA ILE A 277 14.90 24.63 19.26
C ILE A 277 16.29 24.85 19.85
N ARG A 278 17.18 23.86 19.73
CA ARG A 278 18.55 23.96 20.24
C ARG A 278 19.35 25.07 19.54
N ALA A 279 19.15 25.21 18.23
CA ALA A 279 19.75 26.28 17.43
C ALA A 279 19.10 27.66 17.66
N LYS A 280 17.98 27.72 18.39
CA LYS A 280 17.14 28.92 18.62
C LYS A 280 16.65 29.55 17.32
N GLU A 281 16.36 28.71 16.33
CA GLU A 281 15.80 29.14 15.03
C GLU A 281 14.28 29.27 15.06
N VAL A 282 13.61 28.71 16.09
CA VAL A 282 12.16 28.75 16.29
C VAL A 282 11.83 28.91 17.78
N ASP A 283 10.65 29.43 18.09
CA ASP A 283 10.10 29.41 19.44
C ASP A 283 9.43 28.06 19.72
N PRO A 284 9.83 27.30 20.76
CA PRO A 284 9.14 26.07 21.19
C PRO A 284 7.63 26.23 21.36
N ALA A 285 7.15 27.43 21.69
CA ALA A 285 5.74 27.76 21.88
C ALA A 285 4.92 27.71 20.58
N ASP A 286 5.58 27.83 19.42
CA ASP A 286 4.93 27.84 18.11
C ASP A 286 4.62 26.45 17.56
N LEU A 287 5.12 25.39 18.21
CA LEU A 287 5.11 24.04 17.68
C LEU A 287 4.25 23.11 18.53
N MET A 288 3.54 22.21 17.85
CA MET A 288 2.91 21.06 18.48
C MET A 288 3.20 19.80 17.67
N LEU A 289 3.58 18.73 18.36
CA LEU A 289 3.68 17.40 17.80
C LEU A 289 2.37 16.64 18.04
N LEU A 290 1.89 15.95 17.01
CA LEU A 290 0.75 15.06 17.09
C LEU A 290 1.10 13.73 16.42
N PHE A 291 1.05 12.64 17.17
CA PHE A 291 1.25 11.31 16.61
C PHE A 291 -0.04 10.50 16.76
N VAL A 292 -0.63 10.17 15.62
CA VAL A 292 -1.99 9.61 15.52
C VAL A 292 -1.98 8.10 15.35
N VAL A 293 -3.11 7.49 15.69
CA VAL A 293 -3.34 6.04 15.55
C VAL A 293 -4.46 5.74 14.55
N GLY A 294 -4.34 4.63 13.83
CA GLY A 294 -5.38 4.10 12.95
C GLY A 294 -5.46 4.75 11.57
N GLU A 295 -4.39 5.40 11.11
CA GLU A 295 -4.31 5.99 9.77
C GLU A 295 -4.60 4.92 8.70
N GLU A 296 -3.90 3.78 8.81
CA GLU A 296 -3.85 2.66 7.86
C GLU A 296 -5.19 1.96 7.60
N ILE A 297 -6.20 2.26 8.41
CA ILE A 297 -7.54 1.66 8.31
C ILE A 297 -8.60 2.74 8.04
N SER A 298 -8.67 3.74 8.91
CA SER A 298 -9.82 4.65 8.94
C SER A 298 -9.51 6.08 9.36
N GLY A 299 -8.28 6.43 9.73
CA GLY A 299 -7.91 7.77 10.21
C GLY A 299 -8.55 8.13 11.55
N ASP A 300 -8.74 7.15 12.43
CA ASP A 300 -9.49 7.34 13.70
C ASP A 300 -8.86 8.42 14.59
N GLY A 301 -7.53 8.41 14.67
CA GLY A 301 -6.75 9.34 15.47
C GLY A 301 -6.90 10.77 15.00
N MET A 302 -6.66 11.04 13.71
CA MET A 302 -6.79 12.40 13.17
C MET A 302 -8.22 12.92 13.23
N LYS A 303 -9.22 12.07 12.96
CA LYS A 303 -10.65 12.43 13.13
C LYS A 303 -10.98 12.79 14.57
N THR A 304 -10.48 12.02 15.54
CA THR A 304 -10.67 12.34 16.97
C THR A 304 -10.03 13.68 17.31
N PHE A 305 -8.80 13.91 16.85
CA PHE A 305 -8.11 15.17 17.07
C PHE A 305 -8.89 16.36 16.49
N SER A 306 -9.34 16.24 15.23
CA SER A 306 -10.16 17.22 14.53
C SER A 306 -11.46 17.55 15.28
N THR A 307 -12.22 16.52 15.69
CA THR A 307 -13.47 16.70 16.45
C THR A 307 -13.23 17.43 17.77
N VAL A 308 -12.25 16.99 18.55
CA VAL A 308 -11.93 17.60 19.85
C VAL A 308 -11.47 19.05 19.65
N TYR A 309 -10.57 19.30 18.69
CA TYR A 309 -10.08 20.64 18.38
C TYR A 309 -11.23 21.59 18.01
N ASN A 310 -12.11 21.18 17.09
CA ASN A 310 -13.22 21.99 16.61
C ASN A 310 -14.32 22.19 17.66
N ASP A 311 -14.57 21.20 18.52
CA ASP A 311 -15.53 21.33 19.62
C ASP A 311 -15.02 22.28 20.69
N GLU A 312 -13.73 22.23 21.03
CA GLU A 312 -13.16 23.22 21.93
C GLU A 312 -13.22 24.63 21.30
N GLU A 313 -12.97 24.76 19.99
CA GLU A 313 -12.98 26.05 19.28
C GLU A 313 -14.38 26.69 19.31
N LYS A 314 -15.42 25.91 19.02
CA LYS A 314 -16.82 26.35 19.10
C LYS A 314 -17.20 26.82 20.51
N ASN A 315 -16.64 26.17 21.53
CA ASN A 315 -16.85 26.54 22.92
C ASN A 315 -16.06 27.79 23.35
N LYS A 316 -15.36 28.47 22.41
CA LYS A 316 -14.61 29.71 22.60
C LYS A 316 -13.69 29.68 23.82
N LYS A 317 -13.04 28.54 24.07
CA LYS A 317 -11.92 28.54 25.02
C LYS A 317 -10.86 29.45 24.40
N GLU A 318 -10.62 30.61 25.02
CA GLU A 318 -9.73 31.68 24.51
C GLU A 318 -8.27 31.21 24.31
N GLU A 319 -7.92 30.02 24.80
CA GLU A 319 -6.57 29.44 24.84
C GLU A 319 -6.29 28.39 23.76
N LEU A 320 -7.17 28.21 22.77
CA LEU A 320 -6.95 27.15 21.78
C LEU A 320 -5.85 27.50 20.77
N PRO A 321 -5.06 26.49 20.38
CA PRO A 321 -4.19 26.58 19.20
C PRO A 321 -4.94 27.11 17.99
N ARG A 322 -4.34 28.03 17.25
CA ARG A 322 -4.77 28.33 15.88
C ARG A 322 -3.64 28.00 14.95
N PHE A 323 -3.67 26.78 14.42
CA PHE A 323 -2.66 26.34 13.47
C PHE A 323 -2.77 27.18 12.20
N LYS A 324 -1.65 27.79 11.80
CA LYS A 324 -1.47 28.35 10.47
C LYS A 324 -1.13 27.27 9.45
N ALA A 325 -0.43 26.22 9.90
CA ALA A 325 0.00 25.13 9.05
C ALA A 325 0.03 23.79 9.78
N ALA A 326 -0.11 22.72 9.02
CA ALA A 326 0.11 21.35 9.46
C ALA A 326 1.04 20.62 8.48
N ILE A 327 2.08 19.98 9.01
CA ILE A 327 3.09 19.24 8.25
C ILE A 327 2.88 17.74 8.53
N TYR A 328 2.45 17.01 7.51
CA TYR A 328 2.15 15.58 7.55
C TYR A 328 3.35 14.77 7.07
N GLY A 329 3.71 13.77 7.86
CA GLY A 329 4.80 12.85 7.61
C GLY A 329 4.33 11.60 6.89
N GLU A 330 4.74 11.43 5.63
CA GLU A 330 4.38 10.26 4.80
C GLU A 330 5.52 9.93 3.81
N PRO A 331 5.63 8.69 3.32
CA PRO A 331 6.76 8.27 2.49
C PRO A 331 6.68 8.82 1.07
N THR A 332 7.27 10.00 0.89
CA THR A 332 7.22 10.82 -0.33
C THR A 332 8.58 10.94 -1.00
N GLU A 333 9.51 10.04 -0.71
CA GLU A 333 10.87 10.02 -1.26
C GLU A 333 11.65 11.32 -1.00
N ASN A 334 11.38 11.99 0.13
CA ASN A 334 11.87 13.34 0.42
C ASN A 334 11.49 14.39 -0.65
N LYS A 335 10.33 14.21 -1.30
CA LYS A 335 9.73 15.19 -2.21
C LYS A 335 8.52 15.82 -1.54
N LEU A 336 8.31 17.12 -1.73
CA LEU A 336 7.15 17.81 -1.21
C LEU A 336 5.93 17.50 -2.09
N SER A 337 4.94 16.84 -1.53
CA SER A 337 3.75 16.44 -2.29
C SER A 337 2.80 17.62 -2.50
N CYS A 338 2.39 17.87 -3.74
CA CYS A 338 1.39 18.86 -4.13
C CYS A 338 -0.06 18.43 -3.85
N GLY A 339 -0.22 17.32 -3.13
CA GLY A 339 -1.50 16.70 -2.85
C GLY A 339 -1.51 15.21 -3.20
N HIS A 340 -2.65 14.58 -2.97
CA HIS A 340 -2.80 13.16 -3.21
C HIS A 340 -4.16 12.80 -3.79
N LYS A 341 -4.22 11.63 -4.44
CA LYS A 341 -5.48 11.08 -4.95
C LYS A 341 -6.46 10.85 -3.79
N GLY A 342 -7.74 11.00 -4.10
CA GLY A 342 -8.83 10.58 -3.23
C GLY A 342 -8.96 9.06 -3.14
N MET A 343 -9.97 8.62 -2.39
CA MET A 343 -10.27 7.20 -2.22
C MET A 343 -11.78 6.98 -2.19
N THR A 344 -12.24 5.91 -2.82
CA THR A 344 -13.54 5.28 -2.55
C THR A 344 -13.40 3.78 -2.79
N GLY A 345 -14.34 2.98 -2.31
CA GLY A 345 -14.31 1.54 -2.50
C GLY A 345 -15.60 0.90 -2.04
N GLY A 346 -15.61 -0.42 -2.00
CA GLY A 346 -16.79 -1.12 -1.53
C GLY A 346 -16.83 -2.59 -1.89
N VAL A 347 -17.92 -3.23 -1.49
CA VAL A 347 -18.24 -4.61 -1.85
C VAL A 347 -19.29 -4.60 -2.95
N LEU A 348 -18.91 -5.05 -4.14
CA LEU A 348 -19.83 -5.31 -5.23
C LEU A 348 -20.35 -6.74 -5.11
N LYS A 349 -21.65 -6.90 -4.91
CA LYS A 349 -22.34 -8.20 -4.83
C LYS A 349 -23.17 -8.41 -6.09
N ALA A 350 -23.11 -9.62 -6.64
CA ALA A 350 -23.88 -10.06 -7.79
C ALA A 350 -24.81 -11.21 -7.41
N GLN A 351 -26.06 -11.12 -7.87
CA GLN A 351 -27.11 -12.09 -7.64
C GLN A 351 -27.50 -12.77 -8.97
N GLY A 352 -27.50 -14.09 -8.93
CA GLY A 352 -27.93 -14.98 -10.00
C GLY A 352 -29.04 -15.91 -9.55
N ILE A 353 -29.33 -16.88 -10.41
CA ILE A 353 -30.30 -17.96 -10.20
C ILE A 353 -29.53 -19.26 -10.36
N ALA A 354 -29.46 -20.06 -9.30
CA ALA A 354 -28.72 -21.32 -9.32
C ALA A 354 -29.44 -22.41 -10.10
N GLY A 355 -28.66 -23.35 -10.63
CA GLY A 355 -29.15 -24.51 -11.36
C GLY A 355 -28.03 -25.41 -11.85
N HIS A 356 -28.38 -26.48 -12.56
CA HIS A 356 -27.36 -27.38 -13.12
C HIS A 356 -26.65 -26.70 -14.29
N SER A 357 -25.31 -26.68 -14.25
CA SER A 357 -24.45 -26.09 -15.28
C SER A 357 -24.61 -26.64 -16.70
N GLY A 358 -25.35 -27.74 -16.89
CA GLY A 358 -25.62 -28.33 -18.20
C GLY A 358 -26.72 -27.61 -18.97
N TYR A 359 -27.49 -26.74 -18.29
CA TYR A 359 -28.58 -25.97 -18.87
C TYR A 359 -28.47 -24.49 -18.50
N PRO A 360 -27.34 -23.82 -18.80
CA PRO A 360 -27.06 -22.47 -18.32
C PRO A 360 -28.11 -21.44 -18.76
N TRP A 361 -28.76 -21.64 -19.91
CA TRP A 361 -29.81 -20.76 -20.44
C TRP A 361 -31.12 -20.74 -19.63
N LEU A 362 -31.31 -21.66 -18.67
CA LEU A 362 -32.46 -21.67 -17.77
C LEU A 362 -32.20 -20.86 -16.48
N PHE A 363 -30.97 -20.39 -16.29
CA PHE A 363 -30.46 -19.86 -15.04
C PHE A 363 -29.65 -18.58 -15.28
N LYS A 364 -29.10 -18.00 -14.21
CA LYS A 364 -28.30 -16.77 -14.28
C LYS A 364 -27.07 -16.92 -13.40
N SER A 365 -25.88 -16.91 -14.01
CA SER A 365 -24.64 -17.09 -13.28
C SER A 365 -24.19 -15.77 -12.64
N ALA A 366 -24.15 -15.72 -11.30
CA ALA A 366 -23.67 -14.55 -10.57
C ALA A 366 -22.19 -14.24 -10.83
N THR A 367 -21.35 -15.26 -10.99
CA THR A 367 -19.91 -15.06 -11.27
C THR A 367 -19.70 -14.52 -12.68
N GLU A 368 -20.46 -14.99 -13.66
CA GLU A 368 -20.35 -14.55 -15.06
C GLU A 368 -20.71 -13.06 -15.19
N ILE A 369 -21.85 -12.64 -14.63
CA ILE A 369 -22.28 -11.24 -14.69
C ILE A 369 -21.35 -10.33 -13.87
N LEU A 370 -20.82 -10.79 -12.73
CA LEU A 370 -19.83 -10.05 -11.95
C LEU A 370 -18.56 -9.80 -12.76
N VAL A 371 -18.02 -10.83 -13.42
CA VAL A 371 -16.82 -10.69 -14.26
C VAL A 371 -17.06 -9.70 -15.41
N LYS A 372 -18.23 -9.74 -16.05
CA LYS A 372 -18.59 -8.77 -17.11
C LYS A 372 -18.66 -7.34 -16.59
N ALA A 373 -19.26 -7.12 -15.40
CA ALA A 373 -19.32 -5.81 -14.78
C ALA A 373 -17.93 -5.28 -14.41
N LEU A 374 -17.10 -6.12 -13.77
CA LEU A 374 -15.74 -5.76 -13.37
C LEU A 374 -14.86 -5.39 -14.57
N ALA A 375 -14.94 -6.15 -15.67
CA ALA A 375 -14.22 -5.85 -16.90
C ALA A 375 -14.58 -4.47 -17.45
N LYS A 376 -15.86 -4.11 -17.43
CA LYS A 376 -16.33 -2.77 -17.84
C LYS A 376 -15.84 -1.68 -16.88
N ILE A 377 -15.91 -1.90 -15.56
CA ILE A 377 -15.46 -0.93 -14.55
C ILE A 377 -13.96 -0.62 -14.71
N VAL A 378 -13.12 -1.66 -14.84
CA VAL A 378 -11.66 -1.48 -14.96
C VAL A 378 -11.28 -0.81 -16.28
N SER A 379 -12.06 -1.00 -17.34
CA SER A 379 -11.80 -0.42 -18.66
C SER A 379 -12.47 0.95 -18.88
N ALA A 380 -13.27 1.42 -17.92
CA ALA A 380 -14.01 2.66 -18.05
C ALA A 380 -13.13 3.88 -17.72
N ASP A 381 -13.41 4.99 -18.40
CA ASP A 381 -12.96 6.30 -17.94
C ASP A 381 -13.83 6.73 -16.75
N LEU A 382 -13.26 6.61 -15.54
CA LEU A 382 -13.88 7.04 -14.28
C LEU A 382 -13.53 8.50 -13.93
N GLY A 383 -12.91 9.23 -14.87
CA GLY A 383 -12.49 10.60 -14.72
C GLY A 383 -11.03 10.73 -14.26
N SER A 384 -10.46 11.89 -14.60
CA SER A 384 -9.06 12.24 -14.38
C SER A 384 -8.93 13.72 -14.06
N SER A 385 -7.73 14.14 -13.72
CA SER A 385 -7.33 15.55 -13.64
C SER A 385 -5.89 15.71 -14.10
N GLU A 386 -5.51 16.93 -14.47
CA GLU A 386 -4.15 17.24 -14.92
C GLU A 386 -3.10 16.91 -13.85
N ARG A 387 -3.35 17.31 -12.60
CA ARG A 387 -2.42 17.09 -11.48
C ARG A 387 -2.39 15.64 -11.01
N TYR A 388 -3.55 14.99 -10.87
CA TYR A 388 -3.63 13.67 -10.24
C TYR A 388 -3.67 12.52 -11.27
N GLY A 389 -3.69 12.80 -12.56
CA GLY A 389 -3.80 11.79 -13.61
C GLY A 389 -5.14 11.05 -13.56
N ASN A 390 -5.12 9.75 -13.84
CA ASN A 390 -6.35 8.94 -13.95
C ASN A 390 -6.82 8.36 -12.62
N THR A 391 -8.14 8.24 -12.47
CA THR A 391 -8.75 7.38 -11.45
C THR A 391 -8.38 5.93 -11.73
N THR A 392 -7.94 5.19 -10.72
CA THR A 392 -7.49 3.80 -10.88
C THR A 392 -8.30 2.86 -10.00
N VAL A 393 -8.67 1.70 -10.53
CA VAL A 393 -9.44 0.67 -9.82
C VAL A 393 -8.56 -0.54 -9.54
N ASN A 394 -8.59 -1.01 -8.30
CA ASN A 394 -8.03 -2.29 -7.90
C ASN A 394 -9.16 -3.26 -7.48
N ILE A 395 -9.17 -4.45 -8.05
CA ILE A 395 -10.04 -5.56 -7.61
C ILE A 395 -9.27 -6.35 -6.55
N GLY A 396 -9.44 -5.97 -5.28
CA GLY A 396 -8.68 -6.56 -4.18
C GLY A 396 -9.06 -8.02 -3.88
N THR A 397 -10.33 -8.39 -4.05
CA THR A 397 -10.78 -9.78 -3.91
C THR A 397 -11.91 -10.11 -4.88
N ILE A 398 -12.03 -11.38 -5.25
CA ILE A 398 -13.18 -11.93 -5.99
C ILE A 398 -13.53 -13.32 -5.45
N ALA A 399 -14.81 -13.60 -5.24
CA ALA A 399 -15.29 -14.90 -4.78
C ALA A 399 -16.71 -15.20 -5.28
N GLY A 400 -17.05 -16.47 -5.49
CA GLY A 400 -18.42 -16.87 -5.85
C GLY A 400 -18.53 -18.33 -6.31
N GLY A 401 -19.75 -18.86 -6.27
CA GLY A 401 -20.03 -20.26 -6.61
C GLY A 401 -19.73 -21.25 -5.49
N VAL A 402 -20.21 -22.48 -5.67
CA VAL A 402 -20.08 -23.57 -4.67
C VAL A 402 -19.48 -24.85 -5.25
N ALA A 403 -19.67 -25.09 -6.55
CA ALA A 403 -19.14 -26.26 -7.27
C ALA A 403 -19.11 -25.95 -8.78
N ALA A 404 -18.19 -26.57 -9.51
CA ALA A 404 -18.03 -26.34 -10.95
C ALA A 404 -19.27 -26.73 -11.78
N ASN A 405 -20.05 -27.71 -11.30
CA ASN A 405 -21.24 -28.19 -12.00
C ASN A 405 -22.54 -27.47 -11.59
N VAL A 406 -22.46 -26.42 -10.74
CA VAL A 406 -23.61 -25.63 -10.26
C VAL A 406 -23.46 -24.20 -10.74
N ILE A 407 -24.49 -23.65 -11.40
CA ILE A 407 -24.56 -22.23 -11.76
C ILE A 407 -24.55 -21.39 -10.47
N PRO A 408 -23.59 -20.48 -10.28
CA PRO A 408 -23.49 -19.69 -9.04
C PRO A 408 -24.69 -18.78 -8.82
N LYS A 409 -25.29 -18.90 -7.62
CA LYS A 409 -26.35 -18.01 -7.15
C LYS A 409 -25.82 -16.64 -6.73
N GLU A 410 -24.62 -16.60 -6.16
CA GLU A 410 -24.05 -15.40 -5.52
C GLU A 410 -22.55 -15.32 -5.83
N ALA A 411 -22.07 -14.09 -6.01
CA ALA A 411 -20.66 -13.75 -6.17
C ALA A 411 -20.40 -12.33 -5.64
N GLN A 412 -19.17 -12.03 -5.24
CA GLN A 412 -18.79 -10.69 -4.78
C GLN A 412 -17.35 -10.33 -5.11
N ALA A 413 -17.06 -9.03 -5.15
CA ALA A 413 -15.73 -8.48 -5.25
C ALA A 413 -15.53 -7.28 -4.32
N LYS A 414 -14.31 -7.10 -3.80
CA LYS A 414 -13.93 -5.90 -3.05
C LYS A 414 -13.12 -4.98 -3.96
N LEU A 415 -13.54 -3.72 -4.06
CA LEU A 415 -12.91 -2.70 -4.89
C LEU A 415 -12.23 -1.64 -4.02
N ALA A 416 -11.02 -1.24 -4.42
CA ALA A 416 -10.36 -0.03 -3.93
C ALA A 416 -10.09 0.89 -5.13
N ILE A 417 -10.54 2.13 -5.05
CA ILE A 417 -10.51 3.08 -6.17
C ILE A 417 -9.79 4.36 -5.74
N ARG A 418 -8.64 4.65 -6.33
CA ARG A 418 -7.91 5.91 -6.13
C ARG A 418 -8.52 6.96 -7.04
N VAL A 419 -9.17 7.97 -6.46
CA VAL A 419 -9.99 8.96 -7.16
C VAL A 419 -9.13 10.14 -7.61
N ALA A 420 -9.13 10.43 -8.91
CA ALA A 420 -8.43 11.59 -9.48
C ALA A 420 -9.38 12.65 -10.08
N ALA A 421 -10.68 12.36 -10.10
CA ALA A 421 -11.71 13.22 -10.67
C ALA A 421 -12.29 14.21 -9.63
N GLY A 422 -12.74 15.37 -10.09
CA GLY A 422 -13.41 16.37 -9.24
C GLY A 422 -12.50 16.98 -8.17
N ASN A 423 -13.12 17.56 -7.15
CA ASN A 423 -12.43 18.07 -5.95
C ASN A 423 -12.69 17.15 -4.75
N GLN A 424 -12.06 17.42 -3.61
CA GLN A 424 -12.18 16.64 -2.38
C GLN A 424 -13.64 16.30 -2.00
N ALA A 425 -14.56 17.26 -2.12
CA ALA A 425 -15.97 17.08 -1.73
C ALA A 425 -16.81 16.27 -2.74
N THR A 426 -16.41 16.25 -4.03
CA THR A 426 -17.27 15.73 -5.12
C THR A 426 -16.69 14.52 -5.85
N GLY A 427 -15.38 14.31 -5.78
CA GLY A 427 -14.67 13.33 -6.60
C GLY A 427 -15.16 11.90 -6.41
N ALA A 428 -15.33 11.47 -5.15
CA ALA A 428 -15.82 10.13 -4.86
C ALA A 428 -17.22 9.90 -5.45
N ASP A 429 -18.12 10.87 -5.36
CA ASP A 429 -19.48 10.74 -5.88
C ASP A 429 -19.53 10.74 -7.41
N ILE A 430 -18.62 11.46 -8.08
CA ILE A 430 -18.46 11.39 -9.55
C ILE A 430 -18.12 9.96 -9.97
N VAL A 431 -17.11 9.36 -9.33
CA VAL A 431 -16.67 7.99 -9.61
C VAL A 431 -17.75 6.97 -9.28
N ARG A 432 -18.42 7.11 -8.13
CA ARG A 432 -19.53 6.22 -7.73
C ARG A 432 -20.66 6.23 -8.74
N LYS A 433 -21.09 7.42 -9.20
CA LYS A 433 -22.12 7.56 -10.24
C LYS A 433 -21.72 6.90 -11.55
N ALA A 434 -20.46 7.01 -11.95
CA ALA A 434 -19.95 6.35 -13.15
C ALA A 434 -19.99 4.81 -13.01
N VAL A 435 -19.55 4.27 -11.87
CA VAL A 435 -19.63 2.83 -11.58
C VAL A 435 -21.08 2.35 -11.53
N ASP A 436 -21.96 3.05 -10.82
CA ASP A 436 -23.38 2.69 -10.71
C ASP A 436 -24.07 2.67 -12.09
N LYS A 437 -23.70 3.58 -12.99
CA LYS A 437 -24.18 3.57 -14.38
C LYS A 437 -23.74 2.31 -15.11
N ILE A 438 -22.47 1.93 -15.00
CA ILE A 438 -21.92 0.70 -15.61
C ILE A 438 -22.63 -0.54 -15.09
N LEU A 439 -22.92 -0.60 -13.78
CA LEU A 439 -23.65 -1.70 -13.17
C LEU A 439 -25.07 -1.81 -13.74
N LYS A 440 -25.81 -0.71 -13.79
CA LYS A 440 -27.17 -0.65 -14.35
C LYS A 440 -27.22 -1.06 -15.82
N GLU A 441 -26.27 -0.61 -16.63
CA GLU A 441 -26.16 -0.97 -18.05
C GLU A 441 -25.71 -2.43 -18.27
N THR A 442 -25.11 -3.05 -17.27
CA THR A 442 -24.70 -4.46 -17.34
C THR A 442 -25.84 -5.38 -16.99
N ASP A 443 -26.53 -5.10 -15.88
CA ASP A 443 -27.73 -5.79 -15.45
C ASP A 443 -28.41 -4.97 -14.34
N GLU A 444 -29.62 -4.47 -14.60
CA GLU A 444 -30.30 -3.50 -13.72
C GLU A 444 -30.60 -4.05 -12.32
N GLU A 445 -30.83 -5.36 -12.20
CA GLU A 445 -31.34 -5.98 -10.96
C GLU A 445 -30.30 -6.90 -10.27
N ALA A 446 -29.21 -7.25 -10.96
CA ALA A 446 -28.28 -8.24 -10.42
C ALA A 446 -27.33 -7.72 -9.35
N PHE A 447 -27.10 -6.41 -9.28
CA PHE A 447 -26.00 -5.86 -8.47
C PHE A 447 -26.48 -5.10 -7.25
N THR A 448 -25.74 -5.26 -6.15
CA THR A 448 -25.80 -4.39 -4.99
C THR A 448 -24.39 -3.93 -4.68
N MET A 449 -24.20 -2.61 -4.61
CA MET A 449 -22.91 -2.01 -4.26
C MET A 449 -22.97 -1.45 -2.85
N GLU A 450 -22.14 -1.98 -1.96
CA GLU A 450 -21.97 -1.49 -0.60
C GLU A 450 -20.74 -0.60 -0.55
N TRP A 451 -20.94 0.70 -0.78
CA TRP A 451 -19.86 1.69 -0.78
C TRP A 451 -19.29 1.93 0.62
N THR A 452 -17.97 2.03 0.70
CA THR A 452 -17.29 2.65 1.85
C THR A 452 -17.36 4.18 1.73
N GLY A 453 -17.05 4.87 2.82
CA GLY A 453 -16.74 6.30 2.78
C GLY A 453 -15.67 6.63 1.74
N GLY A 454 -15.57 7.90 1.37
CA GLY A 454 -14.63 8.32 0.34
C GLY A 454 -14.66 9.81 0.06
N TYR A 455 -13.59 10.29 -0.56
CA TYR A 455 -13.33 11.68 -0.89
C TYR A 455 -12.60 11.77 -2.24
N GLY A 456 -12.65 12.94 -2.89
CA GLY A 456 -11.90 13.24 -4.12
C GLY A 456 -10.44 13.63 -3.86
N PRO A 457 -9.70 14.10 -4.86
CA PRO A 457 -8.32 14.55 -4.67
C PRO A 457 -8.18 15.63 -3.59
N VAL A 458 -7.08 15.57 -2.84
CA VAL A 458 -6.75 16.49 -1.74
C VAL A 458 -5.52 17.28 -2.14
N GLU A 459 -5.61 18.60 -2.08
CA GLU A 459 -4.48 19.47 -2.38
C GLU A 459 -3.61 19.69 -1.15
N CYS A 460 -2.29 19.80 -1.37
CA CYS A 460 -1.33 20.23 -0.34
C CYS A 460 -0.45 21.34 -0.95
N ASN A 461 0.03 22.25 -0.11
CA ASN A 461 0.96 23.27 -0.57
C ASN A 461 2.32 22.62 -0.87
N CYS A 462 2.84 22.89 -2.06
CA CYS A 462 4.15 22.45 -2.51
C CYS A 462 5.02 23.60 -3.07
N ASP A 463 4.59 24.85 -2.90
CA ASP A 463 5.33 26.04 -3.32
C ASP A 463 6.35 26.44 -2.24
N VAL A 464 7.38 25.61 -2.07
CA VAL A 464 8.47 25.82 -1.11
C VAL A 464 9.81 25.59 -1.80
N ASP A 465 10.66 26.61 -1.80
CA ASP A 465 12.00 26.53 -2.39
C ASP A 465 12.83 25.39 -1.78
N GLY A 466 13.57 24.69 -2.64
CA GLY A 466 14.50 23.64 -2.24
C GLY A 466 13.94 22.22 -2.21
N PHE A 467 12.66 22.03 -2.56
CA PHE A 467 12.05 20.70 -2.69
C PHE A 467 11.80 20.31 -4.15
N GLU A 468 12.13 19.07 -4.48
CA GLU A 468 11.46 18.39 -5.59
C GLU A 468 10.00 18.14 -5.22
N THR A 469 9.10 18.16 -6.20
CA THR A 469 7.66 17.98 -5.97
C THR A 469 7.15 16.66 -6.54
N MET A 470 6.12 16.11 -5.92
CA MET A 470 5.41 14.93 -6.44
C MET A 470 3.90 15.04 -6.23
N VAL A 471 3.15 14.06 -6.74
CA VAL A 471 1.74 13.84 -6.42
C VAL A 471 1.58 12.42 -5.91
N ALA A 472 1.06 12.27 -4.70
CA ALA A 472 0.87 10.95 -4.11
C ALA A 472 -0.35 10.23 -4.71
N SER A 473 -0.19 8.95 -5.02
CA SER A 473 -1.27 8.11 -5.58
C SER A 473 -2.09 7.37 -4.51
N TYR A 474 -1.80 7.62 -3.24
CA TYR A 474 -2.43 7.01 -2.06
C TYR A 474 -3.16 8.07 -1.22
N GLY A 475 -3.90 7.64 -0.20
CA GLY A 475 -4.61 8.51 0.72
C GLY A 475 -3.76 8.74 1.96
N THR A 476 -4.03 9.81 2.70
CA THR A 476 -3.34 10.15 3.96
C THR A 476 -4.35 10.70 4.95
N ASP A 477 -3.90 11.11 6.14
CA ASP A 477 -4.73 11.78 7.15
C ASP A 477 -4.99 13.27 6.89
N VAL A 478 -4.39 13.90 5.87
CA VAL A 478 -4.62 15.31 5.51
C VAL A 478 -6.11 15.71 5.46
N PRO A 479 -7.02 14.98 4.76
CA PRO A 479 -8.43 15.35 4.70
C PRO A 479 -9.21 15.17 6.02
N ASN A 480 -8.62 14.52 7.04
CA ASN A 480 -9.31 14.18 8.28
C ASN A 480 -9.21 15.28 9.35
N PHE A 481 -8.34 16.28 9.17
CA PHE A 481 -8.28 17.45 10.04
C PHE A 481 -8.97 18.65 9.40
N GLU A 482 -10.13 19.02 9.93
CA GLU A 482 -10.91 20.15 9.44
C GLU A 482 -10.39 21.44 10.08
N GLY A 483 -10.11 22.45 9.27
CA GLY A 483 -9.66 23.77 9.73
C GLY A 483 -9.17 24.64 8.58
N ASP A 484 -8.92 25.92 8.87
CA ASP A 484 -8.30 26.87 7.95
C ASP A 484 -6.79 26.96 8.23
N TYR A 485 -6.03 26.05 7.63
CA TYR A 485 -4.58 25.97 7.74
C TYR A 485 -3.96 25.46 6.44
N VAL A 486 -2.68 25.76 6.23
CA VAL A 486 -1.92 25.26 5.09
C VAL A 486 -1.39 23.86 5.37
N SER A 487 -1.71 22.88 4.53
CA SER A 487 -1.20 21.51 4.64
C SER A 487 0.08 21.31 3.81
N TYR A 488 1.09 20.68 4.41
CA TYR A 488 2.29 20.20 3.74
C TYR A 488 2.40 18.70 3.93
N LEU A 489 2.82 17.97 2.90
CA LEU A 489 2.93 16.50 2.93
C LEU A 489 4.34 16.10 2.46
N TYR A 490 5.14 15.58 3.37
CA TYR A 490 6.57 15.34 3.16
C TYR A 490 7.13 14.28 4.12
N GLY A 491 8.04 13.45 3.66
CA GLY A 491 8.73 12.47 4.49
C GLY A 491 9.68 11.54 3.72
N PRO A 492 10.52 10.80 4.46
CA PRO A 492 11.54 9.91 3.91
C PRO A 492 10.96 8.59 3.40
N GLY A 493 11.73 7.92 2.53
CA GLY A 493 11.39 6.59 2.01
C GLY A 493 10.29 6.63 0.95
N SER A 494 10.11 5.51 0.25
CA SER A 494 9.17 5.40 -0.86
C SER A 494 7.96 4.56 -0.47
N ILE A 495 6.75 5.00 -0.81
CA ILE A 495 5.54 4.17 -0.69
C ILE A 495 5.66 2.84 -1.46
N LEU A 496 6.56 2.75 -2.44
CA LEU A 496 6.73 1.54 -3.26
C LEU A 496 7.30 0.34 -2.49
N VAL A 497 7.96 0.59 -1.36
CA VAL A 497 8.45 -0.47 -0.45
C VAL A 497 7.57 -0.62 0.79
N ALA A 498 6.64 0.31 1.03
CA ALA A 498 5.67 0.21 2.12
C ALA A 498 4.75 -1.02 1.91
N HIS A 499 4.29 -1.60 3.02
CA HIS A 499 3.44 -2.79 3.08
C HIS A 499 4.06 -4.09 2.50
N GLY A 500 5.30 -4.04 2.01
CA GLY A 500 6.08 -5.20 1.56
C GLY A 500 6.86 -5.86 2.70
N ASP A 501 7.47 -7.01 2.39
CA ASP A 501 8.38 -7.73 3.31
C ASP A 501 9.75 -7.01 3.41
N ASP A 502 10.15 -6.30 2.35
CA ASP A 502 11.42 -5.58 2.23
C ASP A 502 11.29 -4.08 2.54
N GLU A 503 10.33 -3.69 3.38
CA GLU A 503 10.17 -2.29 3.77
C GLU A 503 11.46 -1.75 4.40
N GLY A 504 12.00 -0.68 3.83
CA GLY A 504 13.27 -0.10 4.24
C GLY A 504 13.69 1.14 3.46
N LEU A 505 14.71 1.83 3.98
CA LEU A 505 15.28 3.05 3.42
C LEU A 505 16.75 3.20 3.80
N LYS A 506 17.46 4.15 3.19
CA LYS A 506 18.82 4.49 3.60
C LYS A 506 18.82 5.44 4.78
N VAL A 507 19.89 5.41 5.57
CA VAL A 507 20.15 6.41 6.62
C VAL A 507 20.16 7.83 6.03
N SER A 508 20.72 8.02 4.84
CA SER A 508 20.72 9.30 4.12
C SER A 508 19.32 9.86 3.89
N ASP A 509 18.32 9.00 3.70
CA ASP A 509 16.95 9.42 3.45
C ASP A 509 16.33 10.00 4.74
N LEU A 510 16.61 9.39 5.90
CA LEU A 510 16.22 9.93 7.22
C LEU A 510 16.87 11.28 7.50
N GLU A 511 18.16 11.42 7.20
CA GLU A 511 18.90 12.67 7.43
C GLU A 511 18.39 13.80 6.54
N THR A 512 18.11 13.47 5.27
CA THR A 512 17.48 14.40 4.33
C THR A 512 16.09 14.81 4.83
N ALA A 513 15.31 13.90 5.42
CA ALA A 513 14.03 14.24 6.02
C ALA A 513 14.15 15.20 7.20
N VAL A 514 15.15 15.04 8.07
CA VAL A 514 15.39 15.98 9.18
C VAL A 514 15.62 17.39 8.65
N GLU A 515 16.49 17.56 7.64
CA GLU A 515 16.75 18.88 7.05
C GLU A 515 15.54 19.45 6.28
N GLY A 516 14.76 18.58 5.63
CA GLY A 516 13.50 18.95 4.99
C GLY A 516 12.47 19.46 5.98
N TYR A 517 12.22 18.74 7.08
CA TYR A 517 11.31 19.19 8.13
C TYR A 517 11.78 20.50 8.78
N LYS A 518 13.09 20.67 9.02
CA LYS A 518 13.64 21.95 9.51
C LYS A 518 13.29 23.10 8.58
N THR A 519 13.40 22.89 7.27
CA THR A 519 13.09 23.89 6.24
C THR A 519 11.59 24.20 6.20
N LEU A 520 10.74 23.18 6.17
CA LEU A 520 9.28 23.33 6.14
C LEU A 520 8.74 24.03 7.39
N ILE A 521 9.23 23.67 8.58
CA ILE A 521 8.82 24.30 9.83
C ILE A 521 9.14 25.81 9.79
N LYS A 522 10.35 26.18 9.38
CA LYS A 522 10.74 27.59 9.25
C LYS A 522 9.90 28.34 8.21
N HIS A 523 9.65 27.73 7.06
CA HIS A 523 8.77 28.30 6.03
C HIS A 523 7.36 28.54 6.57
N ALA A 524 6.76 27.53 7.21
CA ALA A 524 5.42 27.59 7.77
C ALA A 524 5.26 28.64 8.88
N LEU A 525 6.31 28.91 9.65
CA LEU A 525 6.30 29.94 10.70
C LEU A 525 6.51 31.37 10.18
N ALA A 526 7.12 31.50 8.99
CA ALA A 526 7.38 32.77 8.34
C ALA A 526 6.18 33.30 7.52
N ALA A 527 5.32 32.38 7.04
CA ALA A 527 4.00 32.70 6.47
C ALA A 527 3.00 33.15 7.57
#